data_AF-A0A2P6V5U1-F1
#
_entry.id   AF-A0A2P6V5U1-F1
#
_cell.length_a   1.000
_cell.length_b   1.000
_cell.length_c   1.000
_cell.angle_alpha   90.00
_cell.angle_beta   90.00
_cell.angle_gamma   90.00
#
_symmetry.space_group_name_H-M   'P 1'
#
loop_
_entity.id
_entity.type
_entity.pdbx_description
1 polymer ?
#
loop_
_entity_poly.entity_id
_entity_poly.type
_entity_poly.pdbx_seq_one_letter_code
_entity_poly.pdbx_strand_id
1 'polypeptide(L)'
;MLGSEQLRQRMECAVIEEARHQAIDAAKKRAVAQRCNVETFEALVSTAHLRPMRGIAGFRIAAGPVGKPPAPRCFAPDGSITAPAATPAVPLGGATGGKSSGDEAALRSGALFMRAWRAAPAPAERRRLLARACAAGALPRLLRLELSSRLLEELLACLGGSDAGGAAAQPAAAAAVPDAGAEEAAEQATQGQQAEQQRQQAAAVSTAAAAAAEAAPLAAAVLEAAAGAAGFAVARAGLSLQGKQQLECLQAAVKQV
;
A
#
# COMPACT_ATOMS: atom_id res chain seq x y z
N MET A 1 -30.37 28.40 -19.86
CA MET A 1 -29.43 29.04 -20.80
C MET A 1 -28.52 29.95 -19.98
N LEU A 2 -27.20 29.84 -20.13
CA LEU A 2 -26.26 30.71 -19.43
C LEU A 2 -26.44 32.14 -19.95
N GLY A 3 -26.41 33.14 -19.07
CA GLY A 3 -26.47 34.54 -19.49
C GLY A 3 -25.27 34.89 -20.38
N SER A 4 -25.44 35.82 -21.33
CA SER A 4 -24.37 36.27 -22.23
C SER A 4 -23.09 36.68 -21.50
N GLU A 5 -23.23 37.33 -20.33
CA GLU A 5 -22.13 37.70 -19.44
C GLU A 5 -21.39 36.48 -18.86
N GLN A 6 -22.12 35.44 -18.44
CA GLN A 6 -21.53 34.21 -17.91
C GLN A 6 -20.79 33.43 -18.99
N LEU A 7 -21.29 33.44 -20.22
CA LEU A 7 -20.61 32.83 -21.36
C LEU A 7 -19.30 33.56 -21.66
N ARG A 8 -19.33 34.89 -21.69
CA ARG A 8 -18.13 35.72 -21.90
C ARG A 8 -17.07 35.47 -20.83
N GLN A 9 -17.46 35.48 -19.56
CA GLN A 9 -16.55 35.20 -18.45
C GLN A 9 -15.93 33.80 -18.55
N ARG A 10 -16.71 32.79 -18.95
CA ARG A 10 -16.19 31.43 -19.14
C ARG A 10 -15.19 31.34 -20.29
N MET A 11 -15.41 32.05 -21.39
CA MET A 11 -14.45 32.09 -22.50
C MET A 11 -13.15 32.79 -22.09
N GLU A 12 -13.25 33.91 -21.35
CA GLU A 12 -12.08 34.60 -20.81
C GLU A 12 -11.28 33.72 -19.85
N CYS A 13 -11.96 33.01 -18.94
CA CYS A 13 -11.32 32.03 -18.04
C CYS A 13 -10.63 30.90 -18.83
N ALA A 14 -11.30 30.34 -19.85
CA ALA A 14 -10.73 29.25 -20.65
C ALA A 14 -9.46 29.66 -21.40
N VAL A 15 -9.41 30.89 -21.93
CA VAL A 15 -8.20 31.44 -22.59
C VAL A 15 -7.04 31.58 -21.60
N ILE A 16 -7.32 32.05 -20.38
CA ILE A 16 -6.30 32.19 -19.33
C ILE A 16 -5.78 30.82 -18.89
N GLU A 17 -6.67 29.85 -18.69
CA GLU A 17 -6.30 28.48 -18.34
C GLU A 17 -5.44 27.83 -19.42
N GLU A 18 -5.84 27.94 -20.69
CA GLU A 18 -5.09 27.43 -21.84
C GLU A 18 -3.67 28.04 -21.90
N ALA A 19 -3.54 29.36 -21.74
CA ALA A 19 -2.23 30.02 -21.69
C ALA A 19 -1.35 29.51 -20.54
N ARG A 20 -1.94 29.24 -19.38
CA ARG A 20 -1.24 28.67 -18.22
C ARG A 20 -0.78 27.23 -18.49
N HIS A 21 -1.63 26.40 -19.10
CA HIS A 21 -1.29 25.03 -19.46
C HIS A 21 -0.13 24.99 -20.47
N GLN A 22 -0.17 25.85 -21.49
CA GLN A 22 0.91 25.96 -22.47
C GLN A 22 2.25 26.38 -21.83
N ALA A 23 2.23 27.30 -20.87
CA ALA A 23 3.43 27.70 -20.14
C ALA A 23 4.04 26.54 -19.33
N ILE A 24 3.19 25.74 -18.67
CA ILE A 24 3.62 24.56 -17.91
C ILE A 24 4.25 23.52 -18.84
N ASP A 25 3.62 23.24 -19.98
CA ASP A 25 4.13 22.23 -20.91
C ASP A 25 5.41 22.68 -21.62
N ALA A 26 5.54 23.97 -21.93
CA ALA A 26 6.80 24.54 -22.40
C ALA A 26 7.92 24.41 -21.35
N ALA A 27 7.63 24.67 -20.08
CA ALA A 27 8.58 24.49 -18.98
C ALA A 27 8.98 23.02 -18.80
N LYS A 28 8.02 22.08 -18.88
CA LYS A 28 8.30 20.64 -18.85
C LYS A 28 9.18 20.21 -20.02
N LYS A 29 8.86 20.64 -21.25
CA LYS A 29 9.67 20.34 -22.44
C LYS A 29 11.09 20.87 -22.30
N ARG A 30 11.26 22.10 -21.78
CA ARG A 30 12.57 22.68 -21.47
C ARG A 30 13.31 21.88 -20.40
N ALA A 31 12.64 21.48 -19.32
CA ALA A 31 13.25 20.68 -18.26
C ALA A 31 13.65 19.26 -18.75
N VAL A 32 12.85 18.65 -19.63
CA VAL A 32 13.20 17.37 -20.28
C VAL A 32 14.39 17.53 -21.21
N ALA A 33 14.45 18.61 -22.00
CA ALA A 33 15.61 18.92 -22.84
C ALA A 33 16.87 19.27 -22.02
N GLN A 34 16.71 19.79 -20.80
CA GLN A 34 17.81 20.11 -19.88
C GLN A 34 18.24 18.93 -19.01
N ARG A 35 17.44 17.85 -18.90
CA ARG A 35 17.91 16.60 -18.26
C ARG A 35 19.05 16.06 -19.12
N CYS A 36 20.26 16.21 -18.56
CA CYS A 36 21.56 15.90 -19.14
C CYS A 36 21.47 14.90 -20.29
N ASN A 37 21.69 15.40 -21.51
CA ASN A 37 21.86 14.54 -22.68
C ASN A 37 22.93 13.50 -22.36
N VAL A 38 22.70 12.25 -22.79
CA VAL A 38 23.68 11.17 -22.65
C VAL A 38 25.05 11.60 -23.15
N GLU A 39 25.08 12.42 -24.21
CA GLU A 39 26.30 13.03 -24.76
C GLU A 39 27.01 13.98 -23.79
N THR A 40 26.28 14.78 -23.01
CA THR A 40 26.88 15.66 -21.99
C THR A 40 27.46 14.85 -20.84
N PHE A 41 26.79 13.76 -20.45
CA PHE A 41 27.33 12.81 -19.49
C PHE A 41 28.56 12.08 -20.04
N GLU A 42 28.52 11.60 -21.29
CA GLU A 42 29.68 10.98 -21.95
C GLU A 42 30.85 11.95 -22.11
N ALA A 43 30.60 13.23 -22.41
CA ALA A 43 31.63 14.26 -22.48
C ALA A 43 32.24 14.53 -21.10
N LEU A 44 31.44 14.60 -20.03
CA LEU A 44 31.92 14.74 -18.65
C LEU A 44 32.72 13.52 -18.19
N VAL A 45 32.28 12.31 -18.53
CA VAL A 45 33.00 11.07 -18.21
C VAL A 45 34.29 10.94 -19.03
N SER A 46 34.27 11.31 -20.31
CA SER A 46 35.43 11.29 -21.21
C SER A 46 36.50 12.32 -20.81
N THR A 47 36.09 13.55 -20.47
CA THR A 47 37.00 14.60 -19.97
C THR A 47 37.62 14.24 -18.63
N ALA A 48 36.93 13.48 -17.78
CA ALA A 48 37.48 12.94 -16.53
C ALA A 48 38.48 11.78 -16.72
N HIS A 49 38.86 11.45 -17.97
CA HIS A 49 39.70 10.30 -18.34
C HIS A 49 39.15 8.95 -17.85
N LEU A 50 37.87 8.87 -17.52
CA LEU A 50 37.21 7.64 -17.13
C LEU A 50 36.82 6.89 -18.40
N ARG A 51 37.62 5.90 -18.77
CA ARG A 51 37.33 5.02 -19.92
C ARG A 51 36.08 4.19 -19.60
N PRO A 52 35.00 4.22 -20.42
CA PRO A 52 33.88 3.31 -20.24
C PRO A 52 34.40 1.88 -20.38
N MET A 53 34.29 1.10 -19.30
CA MET A 53 34.67 -0.32 -19.26
C MET A 53 33.72 -1.15 -20.12
N ARG A 54 33.81 -1.05 -21.45
CA ARG A 54 33.16 -2.00 -22.35
C ARG A 54 34.06 -3.22 -22.48
N GLY A 55 33.65 -4.32 -21.85
CA GLY A 55 34.07 -5.66 -22.25
C GLY A 55 35.55 -5.98 -22.04
N ILE A 56 36.11 -5.77 -20.84
CA ILE A 56 37.34 -6.48 -20.49
C ILE A 56 36.97 -7.95 -20.29
N ALA A 57 37.35 -8.79 -21.26
CA ALA A 57 37.27 -10.24 -21.21
C ALA A 57 38.07 -10.76 -20.00
N GLY A 58 37.40 -10.87 -18.85
CA GLY A 58 38.01 -11.18 -17.56
C GLY A 58 37.30 -10.51 -16.39
N PHE A 59 36.61 -9.39 -16.61
CA PHE A 59 35.77 -8.74 -15.60
C PHE A 59 34.36 -9.38 -15.58
N ARG A 60 34.30 -10.68 -15.27
CA ARG A 60 33.02 -11.27 -14.85
C ARG A 60 32.71 -10.70 -13.48
N ILE A 61 31.73 -9.80 -13.41
CA ILE A 61 30.98 -9.58 -12.18
C ILE A 61 30.51 -10.98 -11.78
N ALA A 62 31.07 -11.53 -10.69
CA ALA A 62 30.54 -12.75 -10.12
C ALA A 62 29.07 -12.47 -9.85
N ALA A 63 28.19 -13.02 -10.70
CA ALA A 63 26.78 -13.05 -10.45
C ALA A 63 26.67 -13.83 -9.14
N GLY A 64 26.44 -13.11 -8.04
CA GLY A 64 25.94 -13.74 -6.83
C GLY A 64 24.69 -14.55 -7.20
N PRO A 65 24.36 -15.60 -6.44
CA PRO A 65 23.18 -16.41 -6.70
C PRO A 65 21.97 -15.48 -6.94
N VAL A 66 21.26 -15.78 -8.03
CA VAL A 66 20.18 -14.98 -8.61
C VAL A 66 19.33 -14.33 -7.52
N GLY A 67 19.31 -12.99 -7.47
CA GLY A 67 18.39 -12.23 -6.59
C GLY A 67 19.02 -11.43 -5.44
N LYS A 68 20.34 -11.37 -5.29
CA LYS A 68 20.98 -10.44 -4.33
C LYS A 68 21.76 -9.34 -5.07
N PRO A 69 21.56 -8.05 -4.75
CA PRO A 69 22.38 -6.98 -5.30
C PRO A 69 23.84 -7.19 -4.86
N PRO A 70 24.83 -6.87 -5.72
CA PRO A 70 26.24 -6.98 -5.35
C PRO A 70 26.51 -6.07 -4.15
N ALA A 71 27.30 -6.58 -3.20
CA ALA A 71 27.69 -5.82 -2.00
C ALA A 71 28.36 -4.49 -2.39
N PRO A 72 28.09 -3.39 -1.67
CA PRO A 72 28.77 -2.12 -1.90
C PRO A 72 30.28 -2.32 -1.70
N ARG A 73 31.07 -2.05 -2.75
CA ARG A 73 32.53 -2.06 -2.66
C ARG A 73 32.96 -0.82 -1.88
N CYS A 74 33.73 -1.02 -0.82
CA CYS A 74 34.40 0.07 -0.12
C CYS A 74 35.67 0.40 -0.91
N PHE A 75 35.85 1.68 -1.26
CA PHE A 75 37.09 2.18 -1.81
C PHE A 75 37.89 2.76 -0.65
N ALA A 76 39.15 2.37 -0.53
CA ALA A 76 40.08 3.05 0.36
C ALA A 76 40.34 4.48 -0.17
N PRO A 77 40.73 5.44 0.68
CA PRO A 77 40.98 6.83 0.29
C PRO A 77 42.13 6.99 -0.72
N ASP A 78 42.91 5.95 -0.95
CA ASP A 78 43.96 5.87 -1.98
C ASP A 78 43.45 5.31 -3.33
N GLY A 79 42.15 5.00 -3.45
CA GLY A 79 41.53 4.45 -4.65
C GLY A 79 41.73 2.94 -4.84
N SER A 80 42.37 2.25 -3.91
CA SER A 80 42.57 0.81 -4.00
C SER A 80 41.29 0.03 -3.67
N ILE A 81 41.02 -1.03 -4.44
CA ILE A 81 39.92 -1.96 -4.15
C ILE A 81 40.45 -2.97 -3.14
N THR A 82 40.17 -2.73 -1.87
CA THR A 82 40.42 -3.74 -0.84
C THR A 82 39.51 -4.94 -1.09
N ALA A 83 40.11 -6.12 -1.29
CA ALA A 83 39.39 -7.39 -1.12
C ALA A 83 38.65 -7.36 0.24
N PRO A 84 37.47 -7.98 0.38
CA PRO A 84 36.69 -7.92 1.60
C PRO A 84 37.50 -8.55 2.73
N ALA A 85 38.27 -7.73 3.44
CA ALA A 85 38.99 -8.12 4.61
C ALA A 85 37.93 -8.54 5.63
N ALA A 86 38.08 -9.75 6.15
CA ALA A 86 37.37 -10.20 7.33
C ALA A 86 37.87 -9.38 8.54
N THR A 87 37.43 -8.13 8.64
CA THR A 87 37.62 -7.28 9.82
C THR A 87 36.28 -7.08 10.52
N PRO A 88 36.29 -7.02 11.86
CA PRO A 88 35.09 -7.10 12.67
C PRO A 88 34.22 -5.87 12.40
N ALA A 89 33.00 -6.13 11.97
CA ALA A 89 32.00 -5.13 11.68
C ALA A 89 31.80 -4.21 12.91
N VAL A 90 32.22 -2.95 12.79
CA VAL A 90 31.53 -1.88 13.51
C VAL A 90 30.14 -1.81 12.90
N PRO A 91 29.06 -2.12 13.64
CA PRO A 91 27.77 -2.37 13.01
C PRO A 91 27.12 -1.03 12.69
N LEU A 92 27.31 -0.54 11.47
CA LEU A 92 26.26 0.23 10.80
C LEU A 92 25.13 -0.75 10.42
N GLY A 93 24.33 -1.14 11.42
CA GLY A 93 22.91 -1.52 11.31
C GLY A 93 22.48 -2.47 10.18
N GLY A 94 23.36 -3.31 9.65
CA GLY A 94 23.02 -4.41 8.77
C GLY A 94 22.64 -5.60 9.63
N ALA A 95 21.35 -5.77 9.91
CA ALA A 95 20.83 -6.93 10.63
C ALA A 95 21.09 -8.22 9.83
N THR A 96 22.24 -8.84 10.08
CA THR A 96 22.48 -10.26 9.84
C THR A 96 21.69 -11.06 10.87
N GLY A 97 20.76 -11.88 10.39
CA GLY A 97 20.56 -13.26 10.86
C GLY A 97 20.32 -13.55 12.34
N GLY A 98 19.99 -12.57 13.17
CA GLY A 98 19.45 -12.80 14.51
C GLY A 98 17.97 -13.15 14.39
N LYS A 99 17.60 -14.36 14.80
CA LYS A 99 16.20 -14.77 15.01
C LYS A 99 15.59 -14.06 16.24
N SER A 100 15.94 -12.79 16.44
CA SER A 100 15.21 -11.86 17.29
C SER A 100 14.03 -11.37 16.48
N SER A 101 12.83 -11.88 16.77
CA SER A 101 11.55 -11.20 16.57
C SER A 101 11.62 -10.04 15.55
N GLY A 102 11.66 -10.35 14.25
CA GLY A 102 11.82 -9.34 13.18
C GLY A 102 10.74 -8.27 13.21
N ASP A 103 9.64 -8.56 13.90
CA ASP A 103 8.49 -7.72 14.10
C ASP A 103 8.73 -6.56 15.07
N GLU A 104 9.54 -6.74 16.12
CA GLU A 104 9.75 -5.65 17.09
C GLU A 104 10.71 -4.58 16.53
N ALA A 105 11.69 -5.01 15.74
CA ALA A 105 12.59 -4.11 15.01
C ALA A 105 11.81 -3.22 14.02
N ALA A 106 10.71 -3.72 13.44
CA ALA A 106 9.86 -2.96 12.53
C ALA A 106 9.22 -1.73 13.19
N LEU A 107 8.99 -1.76 14.50
CA LEU A 107 8.36 -0.65 15.24
C LEU A 107 9.33 0.45 15.65
N ARG A 108 10.64 0.29 15.41
CA ARG A 108 11.66 1.27 15.82
C ARG A 108 11.68 2.52 14.94
N SER A 109 11.33 2.43 13.67
CA SER A 109 11.36 3.54 12.72
C SER A 109 10.32 3.36 11.60
N GLY A 110 9.77 4.47 11.08
CA GLY A 110 8.83 4.45 9.96
C GLY A 110 9.39 3.74 8.72
N ALA A 111 10.69 3.89 8.44
CA ALA A 111 11.33 3.20 7.32
C ALA A 111 11.36 1.67 7.49
N LEU A 112 11.61 1.19 8.72
CA LEU A 112 11.61 -0.24 9.04
C LEU A 112 10.18 -0.80 9.02
N PHE A 113 9.21 -0.04 9.53
CA PHE A 113 7.80 -0.37 9.43
C PHE A 113 7.37 -0.52 7.98
N MET A 114 7.69 0.45 7.11
CA MET A 114 7.35 0.39 5.68
C MET A 114 8.05 -0.74 4.93
N ARG A 115 9.25 -1.13 5.36
CA ARG A 115 9.93 -2.32 4.84
C ARG A 115 9.22 -3.60 5.26
N ALA A 116 8.83 -3.72 6.54
CA ALA A 116 8.08 -4.86 7.05
C ALA A 116 6.67 -4.94 6.42
N TRP A 117 5.99 -3.81 6.27
CA TRP A 117 4.68 -3.69 5.65
C TRP A 117 4.69 -4.23 4.20
N ARG A 118 5.69 -3.83 3.41
CA ARG A 118 5.89 -4.31 2.03
C ARG A 118 6.32 -5.77 1.97
N ALA A 119 7.04 -6.25 2.98
CA ALA A 119 7.48 -7.64 3.06
C ALA A 119 6.35 -8.60 3.46
N ALA A 120 5.29 -8.12 4.09
CA ALA A 120 4.12 -8.93 4.47
C ALA A 120 3.20 -9.16 3.24
N PRO A 121 3.16 -10.38 2.67
CA PRO A 121 2.34 -10.68 1.50
C PRO A 121 0.84 -10.77 1.84
N ALA A 122 0.50 -11.23 3.05
CA ALA A 122 -0.88 -11.49 3.44
C ALA A 122 -1.52 -10.31 4.18
N PRO A 123 -2.81 -10.00 3.95
CA PRO A 123 -3.52 -8.94 4.67
C PRO A 123 -3.60 -9.22 6.17
N ALA A 124 -3.71 -10.49 6.57
CA ALA A 124 -3.70 -10.90 7.97
C ALA A 124 -2.38 -10.56 8.69
N GLU A 125 -1.24 -10.70 8.01
CA GLU A 125 0.07 -10.33 8.57
C GLU A 125 0.21 -8.81 8.72
N ARG A 126 -0.29 -8.05 7.73
CA ARG A 126 -0.34 -6.58 7.81
C ARG A 126 -1.23 -6.10 8.95
N ARG A 127 -2.39 -6.73 9.14
CA ARG A 127 -3.28 -6.46 10.28
C ARG A 127 -2.61 -6.77 11.62
N ARG A 128 -1.87 -7.88 11.73
CA ARG A 128 -1.07 -8.19 12.94
C ARG A 128 0.04 -7.18 13.20
N LEU A 129 0.75 -6.74 12.15
CA LEU A 129 1.77 -5.69 12.27
C LEU A 129 1.15 -4.36 12.74
N LEU A 130 -0.01 -3.99 12.18
CA LEU A 130 -0.78 -2.81 12.56
C LEU A 130 -1.25 -2.87 14.02
N ALA A 131 -1.82 -4.00 14.44
CA ALA A 131 -2.30 -4.21 15.81
C ALA A 131 -1.15 -4.09 16.83
N ARG A 132 0.04 -4.61 16.49
CA ARG A 132 1.23 -4.46 17.34
C ARG A 132 1.73 -3.02 17.38
N ALA A 133 1.75 -2.33 16.25
CA ALA A 133 2.12 -0.91 16.20
C ALA A 133 1.15 -0.04 17.02
N CYS A 134 -0.14 -0.39 17.01
CA CYS A 134 -1.17 0.23 17.83
C CYS A 134 -0.95 -0.03 19.32
N ALA A 135 -0.78 -1.30 19.71
CA ALA A 135 -0.52 -1.70 21.09
C ALA A 135 0.75 -1.04 21.68
N ALA A 136 1.77 -0.84 20.85
CA ALA A 136 3.00 -0.15 21.22
C ALA A 136 2.90 1.39 21.22
N GLY A 137 1.74 1.96 20.85
CA GLY A 137 1.58 3.42 20.71
C GLY A 137 2.49 4.05 19.66
N ALA A 138 3.03 3.25 18.73
CA ALA A 138 4.05 3.69 17.78
C ALA A 138 3.44 4.32 16.51
N LEU A 139 2.15 4.08 16.22
CA LEU A 139 1.49 4.50 14.98
C LEU A 139 1.67 5.98 14.63
N PRO A 140 1.43 6.96 15.54
CA PRO A 140 1.58 8.38 15.20
C PRO A 140 3.00 8.72 14.77
N ARG A 141 4.01 8.12 15.41
CA ARG A 141 5.42 8.33 15.08
C ARG A 141 5.81 7.67 13.76
N LEU A 142 5.27 6.48 13.48
CA LEU A 142 5.58 5.70 12.28
C LEU A 142 4.96 6.33 11.02
N LEU A 143 3.75 6.89 11.12
CA LEU A 143 3.01 7.45 9.99
C LEU A 143 3.28 8.94 9.74
N ARG A 144 3.97 9.64 10.65
CA ARG A 144 4.14 11.10 10.61
C ARG A 144 4.67 11.65 9.29
N LEU A 145 5.64 10.96 8.68
CA LEU A 145 6.38 11.44 7.49
C LEU A 145 6.01 10.71 6.19
N GLU A 146 5.44 9.51 6.27
CA GLU A 146 5.35 8.57 5.14
C GLU A 146 3.91 8.21 4.76
N LEU A 147 2.92 9.04 5.14
CA LEU A 147 1.53 8.76 4.80
C LEU A 147 1.21 9.16 3.34
N SER A 148 1.23 8.16 2.46
CA SER A 148 0.76 8.28 1.07
C SER A 148 -0.71 7.85 0.93
N SER A 149 -1.39 8.28 -0.14
CA SER A 149 -2.77 7.84 -0.43
C SER A 149 -2.87 6.33 -0.59
N ARG A 150 -1.92 5.72 -1.31
CA ARG A 150 -1.83 4.26 -1.48
C ARG A 150 -1.67 3.54 -0.14
N LEU A 151 -0.78 4.02 0.74
CA LEU A 151 -0.62 3.42 2.06
C LEU A 151 -1.91 3.53 2.87
N LEU A 152 -2.58 4.67 2.81
CA LEU A 152 -3.87 4.87 3.49
C LEU A 152 -4.94 3.91 2.98
N GLU A 153 -5.03 3.67 1.67
CA GLU A 153 -5.94 2.65 1.11
C GLU A 153 -5.59 1.24 1.59
N GLU A 154 -4.30 0.89 1.62
CA GLU A 154 -3.86 -0.41 2.12
C GLU A 154 -4.19 -0.59 3.61
N LEU A 155 -4.07 0.47 4.42
CA LEU A 155 -4.45 0.47 5.83
C LEU A 155 -5.97 0.28 5.98
N LEU A 156 -6.77 1.01 5.22
CA LEU A 156 -8.24 0.90 5.22
C LEU A 156 -8.69 -0.50 4.77
N ALA A 157 -8.04 -1.09 3.76
CA ALA A 157 -8.32 -2.44 3.31
C ALA A 157 -8.02 -3.49 4.41
N CYS A 158 -6.95 -3.31 5.19
CA CYS A 158 -6.64 -4.19 6.32
C CYS A 158 -7.67 -4.09 7.46
N LEU A 159 -8.35 -2.95 7.60
CA LEU A 159 -9.40 -2.72 8.59
C LEU A 159 -10.77 -3.21 8.12
N GLY A 160 -11.08 -3.04 6.83
CA GLY A 160 -12.33 -3.48 6.21
C GLY A 160 -12.37 -4.97 5.85
N GLY A 161 -11.21 -5.63 5.83
CA GLY A 161 -11.09 -7.07 5.64
C GLY A 161 -11.54 -7.85 6.88
N SER A 162 -12.84 -8.08 6.99
CA SER A 162 -13.29 -9.35 7.57
C SER A 162 -12.74 -10.46 6.69
N ASP A 163 -12.16 -11.51 7.26
CA ASP A 163 -11.64 -12.71 6.61
C ASP A 163 -12.77 -13.53 5.90
N ALA A 164 -13.70 -12.89 5.20
CA ALA A 164 -14.70 -13.52 4.34
C ALA A 164 -14.10 -13.96 2.99
N GLY A 165 -12.82 -14.34 3.00
CA GLY A 165 -12.15 -15.12 1.96
C GLY A 165 -12.35 -16.63 2.15
N GLY A 166 -13.47 -17.04 2.73
CA GLY A 166 -13.92 -18.44 2.78
C GLY A 166 -15.08 -18.62 1.81
N ALA A 167 -14.77 -19.04 0.58
CA ALA A 167 -15.67 -19.66 -0.39
C ALA A 167 -17.13 -19.13 -0.42
N ALA A 168 -17.39 -18.18 -1.31
CA ALA A 168 -18.70 -18.12 -1.96
C ALA A 168 -18.85 -19.40 -2.81
N ALA A 169 -19.19 -20.50 -2.15
CA ALA A 169 -19.77 -21.68 -2.78
C ALA A 169 -21.12 -21.23 -3.34
N GLN A 170 -21.09 -20.84 -4.61
CA GLN A 170 -22.25 -20.66 -5.45
C GLN A 170 -23.04 -21.98 -5.39
N PRO A 171 -24.24 -22.03 -4.78
CA PRO A 171 -25.03 -23.24 -4.84
C PRO A 171 -25.44 -23.42 -6.30
N ALA A 172 -24.88 -24.44 -6.94
CA ALA A 172 -25.32 -24.90 -8.25
C ALA A 172 -26.80 -25.25 -8.13
N ALA A 173 -27.64 -24.44 -8.75
CA ALA A 173 -29.06 -24.73 -8.94
C ALA A 173 -29.17 -25.95 -9.85
N ALA A 174 -29.19 -27.14 -9.25
CA ALA A 174 -29.61 -28.37 -9.90
C ALA A 174 -31.12 -28.27 -10.13
N ALA A 175 -31.51 -28.01 -11.38
CA ALA A 175 -32.88 -28.12 -11.84
C ALA A 175 -33.30 -29.60 -11.78
N ALA A 176 -33.98 -29.99 -10.70
CA ALA A 176 -34.75 -31.21 -10.64
C ALA A 176 -36.22 -30.86 -10.93
N VAL A 177 -36.74 -31.44 -12.01
CA VAL A 177 -38.15 -31.39 -12.41
C VAL A 177 -38.96 -32.21 -11.40
N PRO A 178 -39.98 -31.65 -10.73
CA PRO A 178 -40.86 -32.45 -9.86
C PRO A 178 -41.92 -33.17 -10.70
N ASP A 179 -41.96 -34.50 -10.53
CA ASP A 179 -43.08 -35.35 -10.93
C ASP A 179 -44.24 -35.16 -9.95
N ALA A 180 -45.46 -35.21 -10.49
CA ALA A 180 -46.68 -34.78 -9.82
C ALA A 180 -47.17 -35.85 -8.84
N GLY A 181 -47.14 -35.55 -7.53
CA GLY A 181 -47.92 -36.28 -6.54
C GLY A 181 -47.30 -36.37 -5.15
N ALA A 182 -47.32 -35.28 -4.37
CA ALA A 182 -47.26 -35.28 -2.90
C ALA A 182 -47.27 -33.83 -2.37
N GLU A 183 -48.43 -33.16 -2.40
CA GLU A 183 -48.51 -31.74 -1.98
C GLU A 183 -48.43 -31.51 -0.46
N GLU A 184 -48.71 -32.50 0.40
CA GLU A 184 -48.71 -32.27 1.87
C GLU A 184 -47.37 -32.54 2.57
N ALA A 185 -46.42 -33.25 1.93
CA ALA A 185 -45.10 -33.50 2.52
C ALA A 185 -44.05 -32.42 2.17
N ALA A 186 -44.33 -31.60 1.15
CA ALA A 186 -43.40 -30.57 0.66
C ALA A 186 -43.40 -29.30 1.55
N GLU A 187 -44.51 -28.95 2.20
CA GLU A 187 -44.58 -27.76 3.06
C GLU A 187 -43.74 -27.90 4.34
N GLN A 188 -43.64 -29.10 4.91
CA GLN A 188 -42.82 -29.34 6.11
C GLN A 188 -41.31 -29.33 5.80
N ALA A 189 -40.90 -29.79 4.61
CA ALA A 189 -39.49 -29.73 4.18
C ALA A 189 -39.05 -28.29 3.86
N THR A 190 -39.96 -27.45 3.35
CA THR A 190 -39.66 -26.05 3.01
C THR A 190 -39.50 -25.17 4.26
N GLN A 191 -40.29 -25.42 5.32
CA GLN A 191 -40.14 -24.70 6.60
C GLN A 191 -38.82 -25.05 7.32
N GLY A 192 -38.34 -26.30 7.24
CA GLY A 192 -37.06 -26.70 7.82
C GLY A 192 -35.86 -26.00 7.17
N GLN A 193 -35.85 -25.88 5.84
CA GLN A 193 -34.77 -25.22 5.10
C GLN A 193 -34.71 -23.70 5.34
N GLN A 194 -35.87 -23.05 5.50
CA GLN A 194 -35.93 -21.63 5.83
C GLN A 194 -35.43 -21.34 7.25
N ALA A 195 -35.76 -22.19 8.24
CA ALA A 195 -35.27 -22.03 9.60
C ALA A 195 -33.74 -22.22 9.70
N GLU A 196 -33.18 -23.14 8.92
CA GLU A 196 -31.73 -23.37 8.89
C GLU A 196 -30.98 -22.24 8.17
N GLN A 197 -31.54 -21.71 7.06
CA GLN A 197 -31.02 -20.49 6.43
C GLN A 197 -31.08 -19.28 7.35
N GLN A 198 -32.18 -19.08 8.09
CA GLN A 198 -32.29 -17.98 9.04
C GLN A 198 -31.29 -18.13 10.21
N ARG A 199 -31.07 -19.35 10.71
CA ARG A 199 -30.02 -19.61 11.72
C ARG A 199 -28.61 -19.33 11.18
N GLN A 200 -28.31 -19.75 9.95
CA GLN A 200 -27.01 -19.47 9.32
C GLN A 200 -26.81 -17.96 9.10
N GLN A 201 -27.85 -17.24 8.68
CA GLN A 201 -27.80 -15.79 8.54
C GLN A 201 -27.62 -15.08 9.89
N ALA A 202 -28.38 -15.47 10.92
CA ALA A 202 -28.25 -14.89 12.26
C ALA A 202 -26.86 -15.15 12.87
N ALA A 203 -26.31 -16.35 12.68
CA ALA A 203 -24.95 -16.68 13.11
C ALA A 203 -23.89 -15.83 12.39
N ALA A 204 -24.02 -15.66 11.06
CA ALA A 204 -23.13 -14.82 10.25
C ALA A 204 -23.19 -13.34 10.64
N VAL A 205 -24.39 -12.82 10.97
CA VAL A 205 -24.53 -11.44 11.47
C VAL A 205 -23.86 -11.30 12.84
N SER A 206 -24.00 -12.28 13.72
CA SER A 206 -23.37 -12.22 15.06
C SER A 206 -21.84 -12.26 15.00
N THR A 207 -21.26 -13.06 14.11
CA THR A 207 -19.80 -13.15 13.94
C THR A 207 -19.23 -11.91 13.27
N ALA A 208 -19.95 -11.32 12.30
CA ALA A 208 -19.58 -10.05 11.70
C ALA A 208 -19.62 -8.90 12.73
N ALA A 209 -20.62 -8.87 13.60
CA ALA A 209 -20.73 -7.87 14.67
C ALA A 209 -19.60 -7.98 15.70
N ALA A 210 -19.22 -9.21 16.10
CA ALA A 210 -18.12 -9.44 17.02
C ALA A 210 -16.76 -9.03 16.43
N ALA A 211 -16.52 -9.35 15.15
CA ALA A 211 -15.30 -8.95 14.45
C ALA A 211 -15.22 -7.41 14.25
N ALA A 212 -16.37 -6.76 14.05
CA ALA A 212 -16.45 -5.30 13.95
C ALA A 212 -16.13 -4.62 15.29
N ALA A 213 -16.60 -5.17 16.41
CA ALA A 213 -16.32 -4.66 17.75
C ALA A 213 -14.84 -4.73 18.10
N GLU A 214 -14.14 -5.82 17.72
CA GLU A 214 -12.69 -5.96 17.95
C GLU A 214 -11.85 -5.05 17.02
N ALA A 215 -12.36 -4.76 15.82
CA ALA A 215 -11.70 -3.88 14.85
C ALA A 215 -11.85 -2.39 15.16
N ALA A 216 -12.90 -2.00 15.91
CA ALA A 216 -13.19 -0.62 16.26
C ALA A 216 -12.03 0.14 16.95
N PRO A 217 -11.39 -0.37 18.03
CA PRO A 217 -10.28 0.35 18.67
C PRO A 217 -9.06 0.48 17.76
N LEU A 218 -8.79 -0.53 16.94
CA LEU A 218 -7.69 -0.50 15.97
C LEU A 218 -7.96 0.52 14.86
N ALA A 219 -9.20 0.58 14.36
CA ALA A 219 -9.62 1.57 13.37
C ALA A 219 -9.53 3.00 13.93
N ALA A 220 -10.00 3.22 15.16
CA ALA A 220 -9.90 4.51 15.83
C ALA A 220 -8.44 4.98 15.96
N ALA A 221 -7.55 4.11 16.44
CA ALA A 221 -6.12 4.44 16.59
C ALA A 221 -5.43 4.74 15.25
N VAL A 222 -5.77 4.01 14.18
CA VAL A 222 -5.25 4.30 12.83
C VAL A 222 -5.77 5.63 12.31
N LEU A 223 -7.05 5.93 12.47
CA LEU A 223 -7.64 7.19 12.02
C LEU A 223 -7.07 8.38 12.78
N GLU A 224 -6.87 8.25 14.09
CA GLU A 224 -6.25 9.28 14.92
C GLU A 224 -4.78 9.51 14.52
N ALA A 225 -3.99 8.44 14.38
CA ALA A 225 -2.60 8.53 13.94
C ALA A 225 -2.48 9.09 12.51
N ALA A 226 -3.39 8.72 11.61
CA ALA A 226 -3.45 9.24 10.26
C ALA A 226 -3.81 10.73 10.25
N ALA A 227 -4.81 11.16 11.03
CA ALA A 227 -5.21 12.56 11.13
C ALA A 227 -4.09 13.47 11.67
N GLY A 228 -3.22 12.94 12.55
CA GLY A 228 -2.04 13.64 13.06
C GLY A 228 -0.85 13.71 12.10
N ALA A 229 -0.87 12.99 10.97
CA ALA A 229 0.21 12.99 9.99
C ALA A 229 0.14 14.23 9.09
N ALA A 230 1.30 14.87 8.82
CA ALA A 230 1.36 16.08 8.00
C ALA A 230 0.81 15.87 6.56
N GLY A 231 0.92 14.64 6.05
CA GLY A 231 0.44 14.27 4.71
C GLY A 231 -1.04 13.90 4.62
N PHE A 232 -1.80 13.92 5.72
CA PHE A 232 -3.16 13.35 5.73
C PHE A 232 -4.12 14.01 4.74
N ALA A 233 -4.15 15.34 4.68
CA ALA A 233 -5.05 16.05 3.77
C ALA A 233 -4.77 15.69 2.31
N VAL A 234 -3.50 15.59 1.93
CA VAL A 234 -3.06 15.20 0.58
C VAL A 234 -3.38 13.74 0.30
N ALA A 235 -3.08 12.85 1.24
CA ALA A 235 -3.38 11.41 1.13
C ALA A 235 -4.89 11.17 0.98
N ARG A 236 -5.73 11.85 1.78
CA ARG A 236 -7.19 11.78 1.72
C ARG A 236 -7.74 12.30 0.39
N ALA A 237 -7.21 13.40 -0.14
CA ALA A 237 -7.62 13.93 -1.44
C ALA A 237 -7.31 12.94 -2.57
N GLY A 238 -6.17 12.25 -2.47
CA GLY A 238 -5.70 11.24 -3.44
C GLY A 238 -6.31 9.84 -3.28
N LEU A 239 -7.27 9.64 -2.37
CA LEU A 239 -7.99 8.36 -2.26
C LEU A 239 -8.92 8.13 -3.45
N SER A 240 -9.05 6.87 -3.86
CA SER A 240 -10.10 6.39 -4.75
C SER A 240 -11.50 6.62 -4.16
N LEU A 241 -12.54 6.54 -5.00
CA LEU A 241 -13.93 6.67 -4.55
C LEU A 241 -14.27 5.61 -3.48
N GLN A 242 -13.84 4.37 -3.70
CA GLN A 242 -14.02 3.27 -2.74
C GLN A 242 -13.29 3.54 -1.42
N GLY A 243 -12.03 4.02 -1.49
CA GLY A 243 -11.27 4.39 -0.29
C GLY A 243 -11.94 5.52 0.51
N LYS A 244 -12.54 6.51 -0.17
CA LYS A 244 -13.30 7.58 0.48
C LYS A 244 -14.54 7.06 1.19
N GLN A 245 -15.32 6.20 0.53
CA GLN A 245 -16.50 5.57 1.13
C GLN A 245 -16.11 4.72 2.35
N GLN A 246 -15.04 3.91 2.25
CA GLN A 246 -14.54 3.13 3.37
C GLN A 246 -14.10 3.99 4.54
N LEU A 247 -13.39 5.09 4.27
CA LEU A 247 -12.98 6.06 5.28
C LEU A 247 -14.19 6.68 5.99
N GLU A 248 -15.22 7.09 5.24
CA GLU A 248 -16.45 7.65 5.81
C GLU A 248 -17.22 6.63 6.65
N CYS A 249 -17.36 5.39 6.17
CA CYS A 249 -17.98 4.30 6.91
C CYS A 249 -17.24 4.00 8.23
N LEU A 250 -15.90 3.93 8.18
CA LEU A 250 -15.10 3.70 9.39
C LEU A 250 -15.18 4.88 10.36
N GLN A 251 -15.19 6.12 9.87
CA GLN A 251 -15.38 7.31 10.72
C GLN A 251 -16.77 7.34 11.36
N ALA A 252 -17.82 6.91 10.65
CA ALA A 252 -19.15 6.78 11.20
C ALA A 252 -19.21 5.68 12.28
N ALA A 253 -18.59 4.52 12.02
CA ALA A 253 -18.54 3.42 12.98
C ALA A 253 -17.78 3.79 14.25
N VAL A 254 -16.63 4.46 14.14
CA VAL A 254 -15.85 4.90 15.32
C VAL A 254 -16.60 5.94 16.16
N LYS A 255 -17.45 6.78 15.56
CA LYS A 255 -18.28 7.75 16.31
C LYS A 255 -19.43 7.12 17.10
N GLN A 256 -19.80 5.87 16.80
CA GLN A 256 -20.87 5.15 17.49
C GLN A 256 -20.38 4.38 18.73
N VAL A 257 -19.06 4.23 18.88
CA VAL A 257 -18.39 3.59 20.02
C VAL A 257 -18.02 4.65 21.05
#